data_AF-A0A6V7JP52-F1
#
_entry.id   AF-A0A6V7JP52-F1
#
_cell.length_a   1.000
_cell.length_b   1.000
_cell.length_c   1.000
_cell.angle_alpha   90.00
_cell.angle_beta   90.00
_cell.angle_gamma   90.00
#
_symmetry.space_group_name_H-M   'P 1'
#
loop_
_entity.id
_entity.type
_entity.pdbx_description
1 polymer ?
#
loop_
_entity_poly.entity_id
_entity_poly.type
_entity_poly.pdbx_seq_one_letter_code
_entity_poly.pdbx_strand_id
1 'polypeptide(L)' 'TEIRGLTGPIKFHTGGFRSDFAVDIFNVNEKGIESVGMWNSTSGLEWRPQITDAVGSSNAIANQTFKVLISL' A
#
# COMPACT_ATOMS: atom_id res chain seq x y z
N THR A 1 23.41 4.91 -19.41
CA THR A 1 24.27 4.49 -18.27
C THR A 1 23.39 4.29 -17.06
N GLU A 2 23.63 3.23 -16.29
CA GLU A 2 22.91 2.95 -15.04
C GLU A 2 23.88 3.10 -13.88
N ILE A 3 23.46 3.78 -12.81
CA ILE A 3 24.22 3.90 -11.56
C ILE A 3 23.35 3.44 -10.39
N ARG A 4 23.97 2.98 -9.31
CA ARG A 4 23.27 2.63 -8.06
C ARG A 4 23.49 3.72 -7.02
N GLY A 5 22.40 4.21 -6.42
CA GLY A 5 22.41 5.20 -5.35
C GLY A 5 21.48 4.83 -4.20
N LEU A 6 21.20 5.79 -3.30
CA LEU A 6 20.35 5.59 -2.12
C LEU A 6 18.92 5.14 -2.47
N THR A 7 18.43 5.55 -3.64
CA THR A 7 17.10 5.22 -4.16
C THR A 7 17.12 3.99 -5.10
N GLY A 8 18.15 3.14 -5.01
CA GLY A 8 18.33 2.02 -5.92
C GLY A 8 18.88 2.42 -7.30
N PRO A 9 18.48 1.71 -8.39
CA PRO A 9 18.89 2.03 -9.75
C PRO A 9 18.48 3.44 -10.18
N ILE A 10 19.43 4.15 -10.79
CA ILE A 10 19.21 5.46 -11.39
C ILE A 10 19.57 5.34 -12.86
N LYS A 11 18.53 5.48 -13.69
CA LYS A 11 18.58 5.46 -15.14
C LYS A 11 17.76 6.61 -15.69
N PHE A 12 18.19 7.15 -16.82
CA PHE A 12 17.50 8.22 -17.52
C PHE A 12 17.12 7.76 -18.91
N HIS A 13 15.92 8.14 -19.37
CA HIS A 13 15.55 7.98 -20.78
C HIS A 13 16.15 9.11 -21.64
N THR A 14 15.96 9.06 -22.95
CA THR A 14 16.52 10.01 -23.93
C THR A 14 16.17 11.48 -23.72
N GLY A 15 15.08 11.78 -23.02
CA GLY A 15 14.65 13.16 -22.68
C GLY A 15 15.13 13.63 -21.31
N GLY A 16 15.94 12.85 -20.59
CA GLY A 16 16.53 13.25 -19.32
C GLY A 16 15.65 13.07 -18.09
N PHE A 17 14.46 12.46 -18.20
CA PHE A 17 13.69 12.06 -17.02
C PHE A 17 14.18 10.72 -16.46
N ARG A 18 14.06 10.55 -15.14
CA ARG A 18 14.40 9.29 -14.48
C ARG A 18 13.39 8.22 -14.89
N SER A 19 13.87 7.03 -15.25
CA SER A 19 13.07 5.86 -15.63
C SER A 19 13.40 4.65 -14.74
N ASP A 20 12.56 3.62 -14.80
CA ASP A 20 12.77 2.33 -14.12
C ASP A 20 13.04 2.48 -12.61
N PHE A 21 12.17 3.22 -11.92
CA PHE A 21 12.29 3.48 -10.48
C PHE A 21 11.10 2.90 -9.71
N ALA A 22 11.32 2.69 -8.41
CA ALA A 22 10.30 2.25 -7.48
C ALA A 22 10.15 3.26 -6.33
N VAL A 23 8.96 3.32 -5.77
CA VAL A 23 8.59 4.19 -4.65
C VAL A 23 7.92 3.33 -3.58
N ASP A 24 8.38 3.43 -2.34
CA ASP A 24 7.71 2.80 -1.21
C ASP A 24 6.44 3.59 -0.83
N ILE A 25 5.36 2.87 -0.54
CA ILE A 25 4.11 3.44 -0.05
C ILE A 25 4.07 3.26 1.46
N PHE A 26 3.85 4.36 2.16
CA PHE A 26 3.79 4.41 3.61
C PHE A 26 2.37 4.73 4.09
N ASN A 27 1.95 4.05 5.15
CA ASN A 27 0.76 4.36 5.91
C ASN A 27 1.17 4.96 7.26
N VAL A 28 0.40 5.94 7.74
CA VAL A 28 0.61 6.54 9.06
C VAL A 28 -0.52 6.05 9.96
N ASN A 29 -0.16 5.42 11.08
CA ASN A 29 -1.10 4.92 12.08
C ASN A 29 -0.65 5.31 13.50
N GLU A 30 -1.40 4.90 14.51
CA GLU A 30 -1.12 5.21 15.92
C GLU A 30 0.25 4.69 16.41
N LYS A 31 0.80 3.65 15.76
CA LYS A 31 2.12 3.08 16.08
C LYS A 31 3.26 3.79 15.35
N GLY A 32 2.96 4.60 14.33
CA GLY A 32 3.94 5.36 13.55
C GLY A 32 3.77 5.19 12.03
N ILE A 33 4.87 5.31 11.30
CA ILE A 33 4.93 5.19 9.85
C ILE A 33 5.33 3.77 9.47
N GLU A 34 4.52 3.11 8.64
CA GLU A 34 4.73 1.73 8.20
C GLU A 34 4.76 1.64 6.66
N SER A 35 5.73 0.92 6.08
CA SER A 35 5.71 0.63 4.65
C SER A 35 4.68 -0.46 4.35
N VAL A 36 3.66 -0.12 3.58
CA VAL A 36 2.53 -1.00 3.25
C VAL A 36 2.61 -1.54 1.82
N GLY A 37 3.47 -0.97 0.97
CA GLY A 37 3.54 -1.37 -0.43
C GLY A 37 4.74 -0.77 -1.15
N MET A 38 4.88 -1.14 -2.41
CA MET A 38 5.82 -0.56 -3.35
C MET A 38 5.11 -0.33 -4.69
N TRP A 39 5.34 0.83 -5.30
CA TRP A 39 4.91 1.11 -6.66
C TRP A 39 6.11 1.19 -7.58
N ASN A 40 6.08 0.44 -8.66
CA ASN A 40 7.10 0.39 -9.69
C ASN A 40 6.54 1.01 -10.98
N SER A 41 7.33 1.83 -11.67
CA SER A 41 6.94 2.46 -12.94
C SER A 41 6.53 1.46 -14.05
N THR A 42 6.94 0.20 -13.92
CA THR A 42 6.75 -0.86 -14.91
C THR A 42 5.74 -1.93 -14.47
N SER A 43 5.84 -2.45 -13.23
CA SER A 43 4.92 -3.48 -12.71
C SER A 43 3.68 -2.91 -12.01
N GLY A 44 3.65 -1.61 -11.72
CA GLY A 44 2.55 -0.98 -11.01
C GLY A 44 2.63 -1.19 -9.50
N LEU A 45 1.47 -1.36 -8.87
CA LEU A 45 1.33 -1.38 -7.42
C LEU A 45 1.42 -2.79 -6.85
N GLU A 46 2.32 -2.99 -5.89
CA GLU A 46 2.49 -4.24 -5.14
C GLU A 46 2.31 -3.96 -3.64
N TRP A 47 1.29 -4.56 -3.03
CA TRP A 47 1.05 -4.44 -1.59
C TRP A 47 1.89 -5.45 -0.81
N ARG A 48 2.51 -5.00 0.28
CA ARG A 48 3.18 -5.90 1.21
C ARG A 48 2.09 -6.65 2.00
N PRO A 49 2.26 -7.96 2.24
CA PRO A 49 1.31 -8.71 3.07
C PRO A 49 1.24 -8.04 4.44
N GLN A 50 0.06 -7.54 4.82
CA GLN A 50 -0.14 -7.08 6.18
C GLN A 50 -0.14 -8.31 7.09
N ILE A 51 0.80 -8.36 8.03
CA ILE A 51 0.68 -9.24 9.17
C ILE A 51 -0.45 -8.63 9.99
N THR A 52 -1.67 -9.11 9.78
CA THR A 52 -2.73 -8.86 10.73
C THR A 52 -2.33 -9.60 11.99
N ASP A 53 -1.66 -8.92 12.91
CA ASP A 53 -1.77 -9.30 14.31
C ASP A 53 -3.26 -9.41 14.56
N ALA A 54 -3.75 -10.61 14.90
CA ALA A 54 -5.14 -10.87 15.25
C ALA A 54 -5.47 -10.22 16.61
N VAL A 55 -5.20 -8.92 16.72
CA VAL A 55 -5.36 -8.08 17.90
C VAL A 55 -6.32 -6.98 17.47
N GLY A 56 -7.63 -7.25 17.59
CA GLY A 56 -8.62 -6.18 17.66
C GLY A 56 -9.86 -6.23 16.77
N SER A 57 -10.27 -7.38 16.23
CA SER A 57 -11.57 -7.50 15.53
C SER A 57 -12.55 -8.44 16.24
N SER A 58 -12.70 -8.29 17.56
CA SER A 58 -13.89 -8.80 18.27
C SER A 58 -15.14 -7.93 18.01
N ASN A 59 -15.01 -6.82 17.27
CA ASN A 59 -16.08 -5.88 16.96
C ASN A 59 -16.29 -5.72 15.44
N ALA A 60 -16.26 -6.82 14.68
CA ALA A 60 -16.62 -6.76 13.26
C ALA A 60 -18.13 -6.47 13.12
N ILE A 61 -18.46 -5.26 12.64
CA ILE A 61 -19.84 -4.82 12.34
C ILE A 61 -20.25 -5.19 10.91
N ALA A 62 -19.32 -5.69 10.09
CA ALA A 62 -19.62 -6.24 8.78
C ALA A 62 -20.63 -7.40 8.90
N ASN A 63 -21.57 -7.50 7.94
CA ASN A 63 -22.62 -8.52 7.88
C ASN A 63 -23.72 -8.45 8.96
N GLN A 64 -23.97 -7.28 9.54
CA GLN A 64 -25.15 -7.05 10.38
C GLN A 64 -26.32 -6.48 9.56
N THR A 65 -27.53 -7.02 9.74
CA THR A 65 -28.75 -6.56 9.07
C THR A 65 -29.82 -6.20 10.09
N PHE A 66 -30.61 -5.15 9.83
CA PHE A 66 -31.76 -4.80 10.66
C PHE A 66 -32.94 -5.73 10.36
N LYS A 67 -33.57 -6.29 11.40
CA LYS A 67 -34.88 -6.95 11.26
C LYS A 67 -35.95 -5.87 11.16
N VAL A 68 -36.57 -5.75 9.98
CA VAL A 68 -37.67 -4.81 9.74
C VAL A 68 -39.00 -5.53 10.00
N LEU A 69 -39.78 -5.02 10.96
CA LEU A 69 -41.15 -5.47 11.23
C LEU A 69 -42.12 -4.40 10.71
N ILE A 70 -43.16 -4.81 9.99
CA ILE A 70 -44.28 -3.95 9.58
C ILE A 70 -45.59 -4.55 10.13
N SER A 71 -46.57 -3.71 10.45
CA SER A 71 -47.95 -4.12 10.75
C SER A 71 -48.89 -3.55 9.69
N LEU A 72 -49.97 -4.29 9.44
CA LEU A 72 -51.13 -3.87 8.63
C LEU A 72 -52.19 -3.22 9.53
#